data_AF-A0A6J7SQH4-F1
#
_entry.id   AF-A0A6J7SQH4-F1
#
_cell.length_a   1.000
_cell.length_b   1.000
_cell.length_c   1.000
_cell.angle_alpha   90.00
_cell.angle_beta   90.00
_cell.angle_gamma   90.00
#
_symmetry.space_group_name_H-M   'P 1'
#
loop_
_entity.id
_entity.type
_entity.pdbx_description
1 polymer ?
#
loop_
_entity_poly.entity_id
_entity_poly.type
_entity_poly.pdbx_seq_one_letter_code
_entity_poly.pdbx_strand_id
1 'polypeptide(L)'
;MADSDTVVFLATLADSEVEFEQLAKTLIPLVKSISTSPRPTATSLSWSVVPQVGISMRDAYFADTAMVAAENAVGRISADLIAPYPPGVAVVAPGEILTQEIVEGLAATKAAGVRIAYATDPTLDTYRVVTN
;
A
#
# COMPACT_ATOMS: atom_id res chain seq x y z
N MET A 1 -9.25 -7.44 9.74
CA MET A 1 -8.28 -7.11 8.66
C MET A 1 -7.38 -8.32 8.46
N ALA A 2 -6.96 -8.62 7.23
CA ALA A 2 -6.05 -9.72 6.97
C ALA A 2 -5.11 -9.40 5.80
N ASP A 3 -3.88 -9.90 5.87
CA ASP A 3 -2.93 -9.96 4.77
C ASP A 3 -2.30 -11.37 4.68
N SER A 4 -1.20 -11.53 3.95
CA SER A 4 -0.54 -12.83 3.76
C SER A 4 0.05 -13.43 5.02
N ASP A 5 0.29 -12.64 6.06
CA ASP A 5 1.05 -13.04 7.24
C ASP A 5 0.33 -12.73 8.56
N THR A 6 -0.66 -11.83 8.55
CA THR A 6 -1.33 -11.33 9.74
C THR A 6 -2.85 -11.34 9.57
N VAL A 7 -3.56 -11.77 10.62
CA VAL A 7 -5.00 -11.55 10.79
C VAL A 7 -5.21 -10.74 12.05
N VAL A 8 -5.92 -9.62 11.94
CA VAL A 8 -6.23 -8.73 13.06
C VAL A 8 -7.73 -8.80 13.36
N PHE A 9 -8.03 -9.17 14.60
CA PHE A 9 -9.36 -9.14 15.19
C PHE A 9 -9.55 -7.83 15.96
N LEU A 10 -10.74 -7.23 15.86
CA LEU A 10 -11.10 -6.02 16.60
C LEU A 10 -12.02 -6.42 17.75
N ALA A 11 -11.61 -6.13 18.98
CA ALA A 11 -12.44 -6.26 20.17
C ALA A 11 -13.15 -4.94 20.47
N THR A 12 -14.44 -5.01 20.77
CA THR A 12 -15.32 -3.87 21.05
C THR A 12 -16.14 -4.09 22.32
N LEU A 13 -16.88 -3.08 22.75
CA LEU A 13 -17.80 -3.17 23.90
C LEU A 13 -18.97 -4.15 23.67
N ALA A 14 -19.23 -4.54 22.42
CA ALA A 14 -20.29 -5.48 22.08
C ALA A 14 -19.83 -6.95 22.16
N ASP A 15 -18.52 -7.19 22.28
CA ASP A 15 -17.95 -8.53 22.34
C ASP A 15 -17.86 -9.00 23.79
N SER A 16 -18.12 -10.28 24.01
CA SER A 16 -18.05 -10.95 25.31
C SER A 16 -16.93 -11.99 25.34
N GLU A 17 -16.61 -12.45 26.55
CA GLU A 17 -15.66 -13.54 26.77
C GLU A 17 -16.07 -14.83 26.02
N VAL A 18 -17.37 -15.06 25.85
CA VAL A 18 -17.89 -16.26 25.17
C VAL A 18 -17.51 -16.27 23.70
N GLU A 19 -17.62 -15.14 22.98
CA GLU A 19 -17.20 -15.08 21.57
C GLU A 19 -15.69 -15.27 21.42
N PHE A 20 -14.88 -14.69 22.32
CA PHE A 20 -13.41 -14.86 22.28
C PHE A 20 -13.00 -16.30 22.55
N GLU A 21 -13.65 -16.99 23.47
CA GLU A 21 -13.42 -18.41 23.71
C GLU A 21 -13.75 -19.26 22.48
N GLN A 22 -14.87 -19.00 21.80
CA GLN A 22 -15.27 -19.73 20.60
C GLN A 22 -14.28 -19.51 19.45
N LEU A 23 -13.81 -18.27 19.28
CA LEU A 23 -12.76 -17.94 18.31
C LEU A 23 -11.48 -18.73 18.61
N ALA A 24 -10.99 -18.71 19.86
CA ALA A 24 -9.78 -19.42 20.26
C ALA A 24 -9.90 -20.95 20.07
N LYS A 25 -11.03 -21.53 20.48
CA LYS A 25 -11.34 -22.98 20.33
C LYS A 25 -11.31 -23.42 18.86
N THR A 26 -11.66 -22.54 17.93
CA THR A 26 -11.70 -22.85 16.50
C THR A 26 -10.36 -22.55 15.80
N LEU A 27 -9.80 -21.36 16.05
CA LEU A 27 -8.66 -20.84 15.29
C LEU A 27 -7.34 -21.51 15.69
N ILE A 28 -7.12 -21.78 16.99
CA ILE A 28 -5.85 -22.35 17.47
C ILE A 28 -5.61 -23.76 16.87
N PRO A 29 -6.56 -24.71 16.90
CA PRO A 29 -6.36 -26.02 16.27
C PRO A 29 -6.15 -25.91 14.76
N LEU A 30 -6.92 -25.04 14.09
CA LEU A 30 -6.79 -24.82 12.65
C LEU A 30 -5.37 -24.36 12.29
N VAL A 31 -4.87 -23.29 12.92
CA VAL A 31 -3.52 -22.77 12.67
C VAL A 31 -2.45 -23.83 12.95
N LYS A 32 -2.58 -24.58 14.05
CA LYS A 32 -1.66 -25.69 14.36
C LYS A 32 -1.64 -26.78 13.29
N SER A 33 -2.79 -27.07 12.67
CA SER A 33 -2.89 -28.10 11.63
C SER A 33 -2.27 -27.71 10.28
N ILE A 34 -2.17 -26.41 10.00
CA ILE A 34 -1.63 -25.88 8.73
C ILE A 34 -0.25 -25.22 8.89
N SER A 35 0.28 -25.15 10.11
CA SER A 35 1.53 -24.45 10.38
C SER A 35 2.71 -25.16 9.71
N THR A 36 3.43 -24.43 8.87
CA THR A 36 4.68 -24.85 8.23
C THR A 36 5.86 -24.01 8.75
N SER A 37 7.06 -24.22 8.21
CA SER A 37 8.19 -23.33 8.43
C SER A 37 7.81 -21.86 8.16
N PRO A 38 8.12 -20.93 9.08
CA PRO A 38 7.83 -19.51 8.87
C PRO A 38 8.49 -18.98 7.61
N ARG A 39 7.75 -18.20 6.83
CA ARG A 39 8.33 -17.42 5.72
C ARG A 39 9.00 -16.17 6.28
N PRO A 40 10.02 -15.61 5.61
CA PRO A 40 10.51 -14.27 5.93
C PRO A 40 9.38 -13.25 5.79
N THR A 41 9.20 -12.39 6.78
CA THR A 41 8.27 -11.26 6.73
C THR A 41 8.74 -10.26 5.68
N ALA A 42 7.89 -9.92 4.72
CA ALA A 42 8.16 -8.83 3.79
C ALA A 42 7.67 -7.51 4.39
N THR A 43 8.57 -6.53 4.54
CA THR A 43 8.18 -5.17 4.93
C THR A 43 7.47 -4.52 3.74
N SER A 44 6.23 -4.04 3.94
CA SER A 44 5.54 -3.26 2.91
C SER A 44 6.34 -2.01 2.55
N LEU A 45 6.38 -1.67 1.26
CA LEU A 45 7.01 -0.45 0.75
C LEU A 45 6.53 0.81 1.48
N SER A 46 5.25 0.83 1.89
CA SER A 46 4.66 1.94 2.66
C SER A 46 5.40 2.27 3.96
N TRP A 47 6.23 1.36 4.47
CA TRP A 47 6.98 1.54 5.72
C TRP A 47 8.48 1.78 5.51
N SER A 48 8.98 1.63 4.28
CA SER A 48 10.41 1.78 3.97
C SER A 48 10.73 3.08 3.24
N VAL A 49 9.78 3.66 2.51
CA VAL A 49 10.01 4.89 1.75
C VAL A 49 9.94 6.12 2.64
N VAL A 50 10.84 7.07 2.41
CA VAL A 50 10.78 8.41 2.99
C VAL A 50 10.23 9.36 1.92
N PRO A 51 9.04 9.96 2.12
CA PRO A 51 8.44 10.84 1.12
C PRO A 51 9.25 12.13 0.96
N GLN A 52 9.33 12.61 -0.28
CA GLN A 52 9.94 13.89 -0.62
C GLN A 52 8.86 14.82 -1.15
N VAL A 53 8.56 15.89 -0.41
CA VAL A 53 7.52 16.85 -0.80
C VAL A 53 8.09 17.84 -1.82
N GLY A 54 7.49 17.91 -3.01
CA GLY A 54 7.84 18.90 -4.03
C GLY A 54 6.99 20.16 -3.93
N ILE A 55 5.67 19.99 -3.79
CA ILE A 55 4.69 21.07 -3.58
C ILE A 55 3.64 20.64 -2.55
N SER A 56 2.80 21.56 -2.10
CA SER A 56 1.73 21.20 -1.19
C SER A 56 0.71 20.27 -1.88
N MET A 57 0.10 19.37 -1.11
CA MET A 57 -0.98 18.50 -1.61
C MET A 57 -2.13 19.31 -2.20
N ARG A 58 -2.39 20.51 -1.68
CA ARG A 58 -3.38 21.45 -2.24
C ARG A 58 -2.96 21.91 -3.63
N ASP A 59 -1.72 22.35 -3.79
CA ASP A 59 -1.24 22.84 -5.09
C ASP A 59 -1.26 21.71 -6.13
N ALA A 60 -0.80 20.51 -5.75
CA ALA A 60 -0.88 19.34 -6.62
C ALA A 60 -2.32 18.98 -7.01
N TYR A 61 -3.28 19.13 -6.09
CA TYR A 61 -4.69 18.87 -6.36
C TYR A 61 -5.30 19.82 -7.40
N PHE A 62 -4.84 21.08 -7.44
CA PHE A 62 -5.34 22.10 -8.37
C PHE A 62 -4.47 22.32 -9.61
N ALA A 63 -3.33 21.65 -9.70
CA ALA A 63 -2.41 21.83 -10.82
C ALA A 63 -2.93 21.15 -12.09
N ASP A 64 -2.45 21.63 -13.24
CA ASP A 64 -2.57 20.87 -14.48
C ASP A 64 -1.76 19.57 -14.37
N THR A 65 -2.24 18.53 -15.06
CA THR A 65 -1.63 17.19 -14.98
C THR A 65 -1.51 16.54 -16.35
N ALA A 66 -0.56 15.61 -16.46
CA ALA A 66 -0.42 14.74 -17.61
C ALA A 66 -0.10 13.31 -17.18
N MET A 67 -0.47 12.35 -18.01
CA MET A 67 0.01 10.97 -17.89
C MET A 67 1.37 10.86 -18.56
N VAL A 68 2.35 10.30 -17.86
CA VAL A 68 3.68 9.98 -18.40
C VAL A 68 3.97 8.49 -18.23
N ALA A 69 4.73 7.90 -19.16
CA ALA A 69 5.19 6.51 -19.00
C ALA A 69 6.06 6.36 -17.74
N ALA A 70 6.05 5.17 -17.14
CA ALA A 70 6.81 4.86 -15.92
C ALA A 70 8.30 5.25 -15.99
N GLU A 71 8.92 5.02 -17.16
CA GLU A 71 10.31 5.39 -17.46
C GLU A 71 10.59 6.91 -17.37
N ASN A 72 9.56 7.74 -17.51
CA ASN A 72 9.64 9.20 -17.45
C ASN A 72 9.04 9.79 -16.15
N ALA A 73 8.63 8.93 -15.21
CA ALA A 73 7.96 9.34 -13.98
C ALA A 73 8.94 9.77 -12.88
N VAL A 74 10.14 9.19 -12.85
CA VAL A 74 11.14 9.47 -11.80
C VAL A 74 11.52 10.96 -11.77
N GLY A 75 11.47 11.56 -10.58
CA GLY A 75 11.75 12.98 -10.35
C GLY A 75 10.56 13.91 -10.61
N ARG A 76 9.43 13.40 -11.12
CA ARG A 76 8.21 14.18 -11.32
C ARG A 76 7.39 14.22 -10.03
N ILE A 77 6.55 15.25 -9.91
CA ILE A 77 5.61 15.39 -8.79
C ILE A 77 4.35 14.59 -9.12
N SER A 78 3.98 13.64 -8.27
CA SER A 78 2.75 12.88 -8.39
C SER A 78 1.54 13.79 -8.20
N ALA A 79 0.54 13.65 -9.06
CA ALA A 79 -0.81 14.17 -8.84
C ALA A 79 -1.74 13.12 -8.20
N ASP A 80 -1.26 11.88 -8.04
CA ASP A 80 -2.00 10.78 -7.45
C ASP A 80 -1.59 10.49 -6.01
N LEU A 81 -2.57 9.99 -5.26
CA LEU A 81 -2.31 9.15 -4.11
C LEU A 81 -2.12 7.71 -4.61
N ILE A 82 -1.06 7.02 -4.18
CA ILE A 82 -0.79 5.64 -4.58
C ILE A 82 -0.58 4.78 -3.35
N ALA A 83 -1.40 3.74 -3.17
CA ALA A 83 -1.34 2.87 -2.01
C ALA A 83 -1.40 1.38 -2.41
N PRO A 84 -0.38 0.57 -2.09
CA PRO A 84 -0.48 -0.88 -2.12
C PRO A 84 -1.50 -1.38 -1.09
N TYR A 85 -2.31 -2.37 -1.46
CA TYR A 85 -3.29 -3.01 -0.58
C TYR A 85 -3.17 -4.53 -0.62
N PRO A 86 -2.99 -5.19 0.55
CA PRO A 86 -2.75 -4.59 1.89
C PRO A 86 -1.34 -3.95 2.01
N PRO A 87 -1.09 -3.05 3.01
CA PRO A 87 -1.99 -2.64 4.10
C PRO A 87 -2.96 -1.50 3.73
N GLY A 88 -2.83 -0.88 2.56
CA GLY A 88 -3.64 0.29 2.18
C GLY A 88 -3.10 1.63 2.67
N VAL A 89 -1.83 1.68 3.07
CA VAL A 89 -1.12 2.90 3.46
C VAL A 89 -0.45 3.48 2.22
N ALA A 90 -0.64 4.78 2.01
CA ALA A 90 -0.08 5.48 0.85
C ALA A 90 1.46 5.40 0.86
N VAL A 91 2.02 5.06 -0.29
CA VAL A 91 3.46 5.20 -0.60
C VAL A 91 3.73 6.58 -1.19
N VAL A 92 2.74 7.13 -1.90
CA VAL A 92 2.80 8.45 -2.52
C VAL A 92 1.52 9.20 -2.21
N ALA A 93 1.66 10.46 -1.83
CA ALA A 93 0.60 11.45 -1.78
C ALA A 93 0.74 12.48 -2.93
N PRO A 94 -0.36 13.14 -3.35
CA PRO A 94 -0.26 14.24 -4.30
C PRO A 94 0.68 15.34 -3.79
N GLY A 95 1.57 15.83 -4.65
CA GLY A 95 2.58 16.83 -4.31
C GLY A 95 3.94 16.25 -3.91
N GLU A 96 4.02 14.92 -3.73
CA GLU A 96 5.29 14.23 -3.49
C GLU A 96 6.01 13.85 -4.79
N ILE A 97 7.34 13.80 -4.72
CA ILE A 97 8.21 13.42 -5.83
C ILE A 97 8.22 11.89 -5.97
N LEU A 98 7.97 11.41 -7.18
CA LEU A 98 8.15 10.01 -7.55
C LEU A 98 9.64 9.70 -7.62
N THR A 99 10.22 9.18 -6.54
CA THR A 99 11.62 8.75 -6.52
C THR A 99 11.81 7.42 -7.25
N GLN A 100 13.05 7.09 -7.60
CA GLN A 100 13.38 5.80 -8.20
C GLN A 100 12.95 4.63 -7.30
N GLU A 101 13.23 4.71 -6.00
CA GLU A 101 12.82 3.72 -5.01
C GLU A 101 11.30 3.50 -4.99
N ILE A 102 10.51 4.58 -5.08
CA ILE A 102 9.05 4.51 -5.11
C ILE A 102 8.57 3.82 -6.38
N VAL A 103 9.04 4.23 -7.56
CA VAL A 103 8.59 3.68 -8.84
C VAL A 103 8.95 2.20 -8.96
N GLU A 104 10.20 1.84 -8.67
CA GLU A 104 10.67 0.44 -8.71
C GLU A 104 9.99 -0.40 -7.64
N GLY A 105 9.84 0.13 -6.41
CA GLY A 105 9.18 -0.56 -5.31
C GLY A 105 7.70 -0.85 -5.60
N LEU A 106 6.98 0.11 -6.18
CA LEU A 106 5.57 -0.06 -6.56
C LEU A 106 5.43 -1.10 -7.68
N ALA A 107 6.31 -1.08 -8.68
CA ALA A 107 6.33 -2.09 -9.75
C ALA A 107 6.61 -3.50 -9.19
N ALA A 108 7.59 -3.66 -8.29
CA ALA A 108 7.88 -4.93 -7.65
C ALA A 108 6.70 -5.43 -6.79
N THR A 109 6.06 -4.52 -6.04
CA THR A 109 4.88 -4.80 -5.22
C THR A 109 3.71 -5.29 -6.08
N LYS A 110 3.46 -4.63 -7.22
CA LYS A 110 2.46 -5.04 -8.20
C LYS A 110 2.77 -6.42 -8.79
N ALA A 111 4.03 -6.67 -9.18
CA ALA A 111 4.47 -7.95 -9.73
C ALA A 111 4.32 -9.11 -8.73
N ALA A 112 4.43 -8.83 -7.42
CA ALA A 112 4.15 -9.78 -6.35
C ALA A 112 2.65 -10.07 -6.14
N GLY A 113 1.76 -9.48 -6.96
CA GLY A 113 0.32 -9.68 -6.90
C GLY A 113 -0.41 -8.77 -5.92
N VAL A 114 0.28 -7.79 -5.32
CA VAL A 114 -0.37 -6.81 -4.43
C VAL A 114 -1.17 -5.82 -5.27
N ARG A 115 -2.40 -5.53 -4.81
CA ARG A 115 -3.27 -4.58 -5.50
C ARG A 115 -2.73 -3.16 -5.30
N ILE A 116 -2.69 -2.37 -6.37
CA ILE A 116 -2.39 -0.94 -6.30
C ILE A 116 -3.71 -0.17 -6.33
N ALA A 117 -3.93 0.68 -5.34
CA ALA A 117 -5.13 1.52 -5.20
C ALA A 117 -4.80 2.99 -5.44
N TYR A 118 -5.80 3.72 -5.92
CA TYR A 118 -5.85 5.18 -6.07
C TYR A 118 -4.90 5.80 -7.13
N ALA A 119 -3.95 5.03 -7.66
CA ALA A 119 -3.26 5.38 -8.90
C ALA A 119 -4.29 5.50 -10.04
N THR A 120 -4.19 6.56 -10.83
CA THR A 120 -5.01 6.76 -12.03
C THR A 120 -4.87 5.59 -12.99
N ASP A 121 -3.63 5.09 -13.14
CA ASP A 121 -3.34 3.85 -13.84
C ASP A 121 -2.85 2.77 -12.84
N PRO A 122 -3.69 1.78 -12.51
CA PRO A 122 -3.35 0.74 -11.55
C PRO A 122 -2.45 -0.37 -12.11
N THR A 123 -2.11 -0.36 -13.42
CA THR A 123 -1.05 -1.23 -13.95
C THR A 123 0.34 -0.68 -13.63
N LEU A 124 0.44 0.62 -13.35
CA LEU A 124 1.68 1.38 -13.19
C LEU A 124 2.51 1.50 -14.48
N ASP A 125 1.90 1.30 -15.64
CA ASP A 125 2.56 1.58 -16.92
C ASP A 125 2.72 3.09 -17.14
N THR A 126 1.77 3.87 -16.61
CA THR A 126 1.79 5.33 -16.63
C THR A 126 1.49 5.94 -15.25
N TYR A 127 1.95 7.17 -15.05
CA TYR A 127 1.78 7.93 -13.81
C TYR A 127 1.17 9.30 -14.12
N ARG A 128 0.19 9.72 -13.32
CA ARG A 128 -0.36 11.07 -13.40
C ARG A 128 0.54 12.01 -12.61
N VAL A 129 1.14 12.96 -13.32
CA VAL A 129 2.11 13.92 -12.74
C VAL A 129 1.66 15.35 -12.98
N VAL A 130 2.09 16.24 -12.10
CA VAL A 130 1.88 17.68 -12.24
C VAL A 130 2.67 18.22 -13.44
N THR A 131 2.03 19.09 -14.21
CA THR A 131 2.63 19.86 -15.30
C THR A 131 2.60 21.34 -14.92
N ASN A 132 3.70 21.82 -14.34
CA ASN A 132 4.00 23.25 -14.29
C ASN A 132 5.03 23.57 -15.36
#